data_AF-A0A7C5MTF6-F1
#
_entry.id   AF-A0A7C5MTF6-F1
#
_cell.length_a   1.000
_cell.length_b   1.000
_cell.length_c   1.000
_cell.angle_alpha   90.00
_cell.angle_beta   90.00
_cell.angle_gamma   90.00
#
_symmetry.space_group_name_H-M   'P 1'
#
loop_
_entity.id
_entity.type
_entity.pdbx_description
1 polymer ?
#
loop_
_entity_poly.entity_id
_entity_poly.type
_entity_poly.pdbx_seq_one_letter_code
_entity_poly.pdbx_strand_id
1 'polypeptide(L)'
;MLWKPDAEQAMQRLEAWWHQEIIDRPCIQITAPRAEQWWQVEHIPVPPMPATWEEYWTNLDYRVAAQAEGMRRTYFGGEALPVFSGNLGPDLFACFFGAQPTFNSPETTWVAPIIEDWDHAPDLTLDPSNRWLQLQLEFMRRGKEAAQGRWLMGMPDTHSNADGLAALRGQAPLAMDFYDHPAEVKAALDRILTACMQAYDLYFEILEPDKAGGSTSDWAKIWGSGRTSIIQCDYLAFVSPRIAEEFIMPHLAAEARALDHCVYHLDGPECLPHLDLLLEIKEIQAIQWVPGDGHRSLLQWIPMLKRIQAAGKSIQLAPTWPHEIPTLLQELRPEGLLFNCHVAEELEAKEIIARLPEWMK
;
A
#
# COMPACT_ATOMS: atom_id res chain seq x y z
N MET A 1 -3.58 -14.29 16.62
CA MET A 1 -4.62 -13.71 15.74
C MET A 1 -5.63 -14.79 15.39
N LEU A 2 -6.94 -14.54 15.53
CA LEU A 2 -7.96 -15.59 15.48
C LEU A 2 -8.08 -16.29 14.10
N TRP A 3 -7.94 -15.56 13.00
CA TRP A 3 -8.11 -16.11 11.64
C TRP A 3 -6.80 -16.59 10.98
N LYS A 4 -5.67 -16.39 11.66
CA LYS A 4 -4.33 -16.81 11.25
C LYS A 4 -3.58 -17.32 12.51
N PRO A 5 -3.77 -18.60 12.89
CA PRO A 5 -3.16 -19.16 14.10
C PRO A 5 -1.62 -19.08 14.11
N ASP A 6 -1.00 -19.12 12.95
CA ASP A 6 0.44 -19.03 12.68
C ASP A 6 0.90 -17.60 12.32
N ALA A 7 0.16 -16.56 12.76
CA ALA A 7 0.49 -15.16 12.47
C ALA A 7 1.86 -14.74 13.02
N GLU A 8 2.24 -15.20 14.22
CA GLU A 8 3.55 -14.87 14.82
C GLU A 8 4.71 -15.42 13.97
N GLN A 9 4.56 -16.61 13.40
CA GLN A 9 5.57 -17.21 12.52
C GLN A 9 5.65 -16.48 11.17
N ALA A 10 4.51 -16.04 10.64
CA ALA A 10 4.47 -15.18 9.46
C ALA A 10 5.19 -13.85 9.71
N MET A 11 4.92 -13.19 10.84
CA MET A 11 5.57 -11.94 11.24
C MET A 11 7.08 -12.11 11.42
N GLN A 12 7.55 -13.20 12.02
CA GLN A 12 8.98 -13.50 12.14
C GLN A 12 9.66 -13.65 10.77
N ARG A 13 9.02 -14.32 9.81
CA ARG A 13 9.55 -14.45 8.44
C ARG A 13 9.56 -13.11 7.70
N LEU A 14 8.53 -12.29 7.89
CA LEU A 14 8.49 -10.93 7.34
C LEU A 14 9.59 -10.04 7.93
N GLU A 15 9.89 -10.17 9.22
CA GLU A 15 11.02 -9.47 9.84
C GLU A 15 12.34 -9.91 9.20
N ALA A 16 12.58 -11.21 9.03
CA ALA A 16 13.75 -11.71 8.30
C ALA A 16 13.81 -11.19 6.85
N TRP A 17 12.67 -11.08 6.17
CA TRP A 17 12.58 -10.53 4.81
C TRP A 17 13.04 -9.08 4.71
N TRP A 18 12.73 -8.24 5.71
CA TRP A 18 13.24 -6.86 5.77
C TRP A 18 14.77 -6.79 5.85
N HIS A 19 15.40 -7.77 6.51
CA HIS A 19 16.85 -7.85 6.67
C HIS A 19 17.57 -8.66 5.58
N GLN A 20 16.87 -9.00 4.49
CA GLN A 20 17.38 -9.89 3.43
C GLN A 20 17.87 -11.24 3.97
N GLU A 21 17.16 -11.80 4.95
CA GLU A 21 17.42 -13.11 5.53
C GLU A 21 16.30 -14.10 5.15
N ILE A 22 16.57 -15.39 5.39
CA ILE A 22 15.58 -16.47 5.26
C ILE A 22 15.62 -17.31 6.53
N ILE A 23 14.44 -17.65 7.04
CA ILE A 23 14.31 -18.60 8.14
C ILE A 23 14.33 -20.04 7.61
N ASP A 24 13.40 -20.38 6.72
CA ASP A 24 13.22 -21.74 6.20
C ASP A 24 12.84 -21.78 4.71
N ARG A 25 12.20 -20.72 4.19
CA ARG A 25 11.84 -20.53 2.77
C ARG A 25 11.66 -19.04 2.45
N PRO A 26 11.67 -18.62 1.17
CA PRO A 26 11.22 -17.29 0.79
C PRO A 26 9.77 -17.03 1.26
N CYS A 27 9.44 -15.76 1.40
CA CYS A 27 8.11 -15.37 1.87
C CYS A 27 7.09 -15.43 0.73
N ILE A 28 5.85 -15.79 1.07
CA ILE A 28 4.70 -15.73 0.17
C ILE A 28 3.46 -15.27 0.92
N GLN A 29 2.85 -14.19 0.47
CA GLN A 29 1.49 -13.84 0.80
C GLN A 29 0.56 -14.52 -0.20
N ILE A 30 -0.04 -15.65 0.16
CA ILE A 30 -1.01 -16.34 -0.71
C ILE A 30 -2.40 -16.35 -0.09
N THR A 31 -3.39 -15.96 -0.88
CA THR A 31 -4.81 -15.98 -0.46
C THR A 31 -5.63 -16.90 -1.33
N ALA A 32 -6.69 -17.46 -0.74
CA ALA A 32 -7.69 -18.25 -1.45
C ALA A 32 -9.04 -18.13 -0.72
N PRO A 33 -10.18 -18.48 -1.36
CA PRO A 33 -11.41 -18.74 -0.63
C PRO A 33 -11.18 -19.80 0.46
N ARG A 34 -11.61 -19.52 1.70
CA ARG A 34 -11.48 -20.45 2.83
C ARG A 34 -12.44 -21.63 2.66
N ALA A 35 -11.93 -22.84 2.85
CA ALA A 35 -12.71 -24.06 2.68
C ALA A 35 -13.95 -24.09 3.60
N GLU A 36 -15.08 -24.56 3.07
CA GLU A 36 -16.41 -24.55 3.72
C GLU A 36 -16.44 -25.20 5.12
N GLN A 37 -15.60 -26.22 5.32
CA GLN A 37 -15.45 -26.90 6.60
C GLN A 37 -15.01 -25.99 7.77
N TRP A 38 -14.43 -24.82 7.48
CA TRP A 38 -14.05 -23.82 8.47
C TRP A 38 -15.13 -22.77 8.74
N TRP A 39 -16.33 -22.88 8.13
CA TRP A 39 -17.39 -21.89 8.26
C TRP A 39 -18.17 -21.98 9.57
N GLN A 40 -17.79 -22.91 10.45
CA GLN A 40 -18.23 -22.96 11.85
C GLN A 40 -17.74 -21.74 12.67
N VAL A 41 -16.89 -20.89 12.08
CA VAL A 41 -16.48 -19.59 12.63
C VAL A 41 -17.64 -18.60 12.55
N GLU A 42 -17.93 -17.93 13.68
CA GLU A 42 -18.94 -16.88 13.88
C GLU A 42 -19.24 -16.06 12.61
N HIS A 43 -20.46 -16.17 12.08
CA HIS A 43 -20.94 -15.37 10.96
C HIS A 43 -21.04 -13.90 11.36
N ILE A 44 -20.48 -13.00 10.55
CA ILE A 44 -20.55 -11.56 10.80
C ILE A 44 -21.73 -11.01 9.98
N PRO A 45 -22.82 -10.53 10.62
CA PRO A 45 -23.95 -9.99 9.90
C PRO A 45 -23.53 -8.72 9.14
N VAL A 46 -23.61 -8.77 7.82
CA VAL A 46 -23.35 -7.62 6.96
C VAL A 46 -24.69 -6.90 6.69
N PRO A 47 -24.79 -5.58 6.93
CA PRO A 47 -25.94 -4.80 6.50
C PRO A 47 -26.19 -4.93 4.99
N PRO A 48 -27.41 -4.65 4.49
CA PRO A 48 -27.65 -4.60 3.05
C PRO A 48 -26.67 -3.64 2.36
N MET A 49 -26.23 -4.02 1.16
CA MET A 49 -25.39 -3.16 0.34
C MET A 49 -26.08 -1.80 0.13
N PRO A 50 -25.38 -0.68 0.36
CA PRO A 50 -25.96 0.65 0.16
C PRO A 50 -26.43 0.89 -1.27
N ALA A 51 -27.43 1.76 -1.42
CA ALA A 51 -28.08 2.02 -2.70
C ALA A 51 -27.26 2.97 -3.61
N THR A 52 -26.37 3.76 -3.01
CA THR A 52 -25.52 4.73 -3.71
C THR A 52 -24.05 4.44 -3.45
N TRP A 53 -23.18 4.86 -4.38
CA TRP A 53 -21.73 4.73 -4.18
C TRP A 53 -21.23 5.60 -3.04
N GLU A 54 -21.76 6.81 -2.85
CA GLU A 54 -21.38 7.65 -1.70
C GLU A 54 -21.66 6.93 -0.38
N GLU A 55 -22.83 6.32 -0.20
CA GLU A 55 -23.12 5.53 0.99
C GLU A 55 -22.29 4.24 1.03
N TYR A 56 -21.99 3.61 -0.11
CA TYR A 56 -21.09 2.46 -0.15
C TYR A 56 -19.74 2.80 0.49
N TRP A 57 -19.16 3.96 0.15
CA TRP A 57 -17.87 4.40 0.69
C TRP A 57 -17.96 4.96 2.11
N THR A 58 -19.03 5.68 2.45
CA THR A 58 -19.14 6.44 3.71
C THR A 58 -19.94 5.76 4.82
N ASN A 59 -20.68 4.68 4.54
CA ASN A 59 -21.38 3.89 5.55
C ASN A 59 -20.40 2.96 6.27
N LEU A 60 -19.88 3.43 7.40
CA LEU A 60 -18.85 2.71 8.17
C LEU A 60 -19.35 1.38 8.74
N ASP A 61 -20.63 1.27 9.14
CA ASP A 61 -21.21 0.03 9.65
C ASP A 61 -21.18 -1.07 8.60
N TYR A 62 -21.62 -0.73 7.38
CA TYR A 62 -21.55 -1.62 6.23
C TYR A 62 -20.10 -1.95 5.88
N ARG A 63 -19.22 -0.94 5.76
CA ARG A 63 -17.81 -1.13 5.36
C ARG A 63 -17.05 -2.03 6.32
N VAL A 64 -17.20 -1.81 7.63
CA VAL A 64 -16.55 -2.62 8.66
C VAL A 64 -17.04 -4.07 8.60
N ALA A 65 -18.37 -4.28 8.57
CA ALA A 65 -18.94 -5.63 8.53
C ALA A 65 -18.60 -6.38 7.24
N ALA A 66 -18.64 -5.71 6.09
CA ALA A 66 -18.34 -6.30 4.80
C ALA A 66 -16.87 -6.76 4.69
N GLN A 67 -15.92 -5.93 5.14
CA GLN A 67 -14.51 -6.32 5.17
C GLN A 67 -14.25 -7.46 6.16
N ALA A 68 -14.86 -7.41 7.34
CA ALA A 68 -14.71 -8.46 8.33
C ALA A 68 -15.23 -9.80 7.79
N GLU A 69 -16.40 -9.82 7.13
CA GLU A 69 -16.95 -11.04 6.51
C GLU A 69 -16.09 -11.52 5.32
N GLY A 70 -15.56 -10.60 4.51
CA GLY A 70 -14.61 -10.94 3.44
C GLY A 70 -13.34 -11.60 3.98
N MET A 71 -12.74 -11.05 5.01
CA MET A 71 -11.57 -11.64 5.68
C MET A 71 -11.90 -12.98 6.34
N ARG A 72 -13.07 -13.12 6.98
CA ARG A 72 -13.52 -14.39 7.56
C ARG A 72 -13.57 -15.52 6.52
N ARG A 73 -14.01 -15.20 5.30
CA ARG A 73 -14.12 -16.13 4.17
C ARG A 73 -12.81 -16.31 3.39
N THR A 74 -11.73 -15.67 3.81
CA THR A 74 -10.42 -15.74 3.15
C THR A 74 -9.48 -16.65 3.92
N TYR A 75 -8.83 -17.57 3.22
CA TYR A 75 -7.65 -18.28 3.69
C TYR A 75 -6.42 -17.39 3.51
N PHE A 76 -5.65 -17.23 4.58
CA PHE A 76 -4.40 -16.46 4.59
C PHE A 76 -3.25 -17.45 4.76
N GLY A 77 -2.58 -17.80 3.67
CA GLY A 77 -1.47 -18.74 3.64
C GLY A 77 -0.11 -18.03 3.64
N GLY A 78 0.91 -18.73 4.17
CA GLY A 78 2.26 -18.21 4.30
C GLY A 78 2.26 -16.96 5.18
N GLU A 79 2.75 -15.86 4.60
CA GLU A 79 2.92 -14.55 5.22
C GLU A 79 1.75 -13.61 4.94
N ALA A 80 0.68 -14.09 4.28
CA ALA A 80 -0.57 -13.33 4.18
C ALA A 80 -1.19 -13.14 5.58
N LEU A 81 -1.59 -11.91 5.88
CA LEU A 81 -2.25 -11.54 7.13
C LEU A 81 -3.63 -10.94 6.83
N PRO A 82 -4.66 -11.21 7.66
CA PRO A 82 -5.89 -10.43 7.63
C PRO A 82 -5.58 -9.01 8.11
N VAL A 83 -5.69 -8.07 7.18
CA VAL A 83 -5.47 -6.64 7.38
C VAL A 83 -6.73 -5.90 6.96
N PHE A 84 -7.26 -5.10 7.86
CA PHE A 84 -8.38 -4.21 7.62
C PHE A 84 -7.92 -2.95 6.88
N SER A 85 -8.61 -2.60 5.81
CA SER A 85 -8.39 -1.36 5.09
C SER A 85 -9.33 -0.27 5.59
N GLY A 86 -8.75 0.67 6.33
CA GLY A 86 -9.46 1.88 6.75
C GLY A 86 -9.57 2.92 5.65
N ASN A 87 -9.24 2.63 4.39
CA ASN A 87 -9.16 3.62 3.32
C ASN A 87 -10.53 3.89 2.67
N LEU A 88 -10.79 5.17 2.39
CA LEU A 88 -12.01 5.68 1.73
C LEU A 88 -11.81 5.98 0.23
N GLY A 89 -10.70 5.51 -0.35
CA GLY A 89 -10.41 5.54 -1.78
C GLY A 89 -9.15 6.34 -2.13
N PRO A 90 -8.64 6.19 -3.36
CA PRO A 90 -7.51 6.99 -3.83
C PRO A 90 -7.87 8.48 -3.87
N ASP A 91 -6.86 9.34 -3.77
CA ASP A 91 -6.96 10.81 -3.73
C ASP A 91 -7.71 11.42 -2.54
N LEU A 92 -8.17 10.63 -1.56
CA LEU A 92 -8.88 11.17 -0.39
C LEU A 92 -8.07 12.24 0.37
N PHE A 93 -6.74 12.13 0.34
CA PHE A 93 -5.86 13.12 0.95
C PHE A 93 -6.01 14.52 0.33
N ALA A 94 -6.29 14.63 -0.97
CA ALA A 94 -6.62 15.91 -1.60
C ALA A 94 -7.89 16.53 -1.00
N CYS A 95 -8.85 15.70 -0.56
CA CYS A 95 -10.07 16.15 0.11
C CYS A 95 -9.79 16.78 1.48
N PHE A 96 -8.64 16.51 2.10
CA PHE A 96 -8.23 17.17 3.35
C PHE A 96 -7.93 18.65 3.14
N PHE A 97 -7.66 19.07 1.89
CA PHE A 97 -7.44 20.46 1.49
C PHE A 97 -8.66 21.10 0.81
N GLY A 98 -9.83 20.45 0.89
CA GLY A 98 -11.10 21.00 0.40
C GLY A 98 -11.58 20.45 -0.94
N ALA A 99 -10.81 19.58 -1.60
CA ALA A 99 -11.29 18.88 -2.79
C ALA A 99 -12.50 18.00 -2.45
N GLN A 100 -13.35 17.74 -3.44
CA GLN A 100 -14.57 16.94 -3.26
C GLN A 100 -14.42 15.60 -3.99
N PRO A 101 -14.63 14.46 -3.30
CA PRO A 101 -14.59 13.16 -3.93
C PRO A 101 -15.85 12.92 -4.76
N THR A 102 -15.66 12.24 -5.88
CA THR A 102 -16.70 11.72 -6.75
C THR A 102 -16.75 10.21 -6.63
N PHE A 103 -17.89 9.70 -6.14
CA PHE A 103 -18.12 8.26 -5.94
C PHE A 103 -18.90 7.68 -7.12
N ASN A 104 -18.18 7.11 -8.09
CA ASN A 104 -18.79 6.54 -9.31
C ASN A 104 -18.70 5.01 -9.39
N SER A 105 -17.88 4.39 -8.54
CA SER A 105 -17.60 2.95 -8.56
C SER A 105 -17.20 2.46 -7.17
N PRO A 106 -17.30 1.16 -6.87
CA PRO A 106 -16.74 0.58 -5.65
C PRO A 106 -15.23 0.32 -5.74
N GLU A 107 -14.61 0.40 -6.93
CA GLU A 107 -13.18 0.13 -7.13
C GLU A 107 -12.30 1.36 -6.90
N THR A 108 -12.79 2.56 -7.25
CA THR A 108 -11.99 3.79 -7.16
C THR A 108 -12.85 5.04 -6.95
N THR A 109 -12.22 6.10 -6.45
CA THR A 109 -12.74 7.45 -6.25
C THR A 109 -11.88 8.46 -6.98
N TRP A 110 -12.47 9.60 -7.34
CA TRP A 110 -11.76 10.67 -8.04
C TRP A 110 -12.02 12.00 -7.36
N VAL A 111 -11.09 12.93 -7.47
CA VAL A 111 -11.32 14.32 -7.04
C VAL A 111 -11.24 15.27 -8.23
N ALA A 112 -12.05 16.33 -8.19
CA ALA A 112 -11.88 17.42 -9.14
C ALA A 112 -10.75 18.35 -8.67
N PRO A 113 -9.80 18.73 -9.54
CA PRO A 113 -8.78 19.73 -9.21
C PRO A 113 -9.41 21.04 -8.72
N ILE A 114 -8.77 21.66 -7.74
CA ILE A 114 -9.21 22.91 -7.11
C ILE A 114 -8.18 24.05 -7.25
N ILE A 115 -6.97 23.75 -7.73
CA ILE A 115 -5.94 24.75 -8.02
C ILE A 115 -6.01 25.10 -9.52
N GLU A 116 -6.74 26.17 -9.84
CA GLU A 116 -6.80 26.70 -11.21
C GLU A 116 -5.60 27.61 -11.51
N ASP A 117 -5.16 28.38 -10.52
CA ASP A 117 -3.98 29.23 -10.53
C ASP A 117 -3.32 29.26 -9.14
N TRP A 118 -2.03 29.62 -9.10
CA TRP A 118 -1.25 29.62 -7.86
C TRP A 118 -1.55 30.79 -6.93
N ASP A 119 -2.07 31.91 -7.45
CA ASP A 119 -2.40 33.10 -6.66
C ASP A 119 -3.63 32.88 -5.76
N HIS A 120 -4.52 31.96 -6.17
CA HIS A 120 -5.73 31.59 -5.44
C HIS A 120 -5.70 30.13 -4.94
N ALA A 121 -4.52 29.51 -4.86
CA ALA A 121 -4.38 28.16 -4.33
C ALA A 121 -4.89 28.09 -2.87
N PRO A 122 -5.56 26.99 -2.47
CA PRO A 122 -6.04 26.81 -1.11
C PRO A 122 -4.86 26.66 -0.14
N ASP A 123 -5.13 26.88 1.15
CA ASP A 123 -4.11 26.60 2.16
C ASP A 123 -3.94 25.09 2.35
N LEU A 124 -2.75 24.59 2.03
CA LEU A 124 -2.42 23.16 2.06
C LEU A 124 -2.02 22.72 3.48
N THR A 125 -2.90 22.96 4.43
CA THR A 125 -2.74 22.58 5.86
C THR A 125 -3.89 21.68 6.29
N LEU A 126 -3.62 20.71 7.16
CA LEU A 126 -4.70 19.90 7.72
C LEU A 126 -5.57 20.72 8.67
N ASP A 127 -6.86 20.81 8.35
CA ASP A 127 -7.88 21.28 9.27
C ASP A 127 -8.43 20.09 10.07
N PRO A 128 -8.26 20.02 11.40
CA PRO A 128 -8.82 18.97 12.22
C PRO A 128 -10.35 18.86 12.13
N SER A 129 -11.05 19.92 11.70
CA SER A 129 -12.50 19.91 11.48
C SER A 129 -12.91 19.44 10.08
N ASN A 130 -11.96 19.18 9.18
CA ASN A 130 -12.24 18.68 7.83
C ASN A 130 -13.05 17.37 7.90
N ARG A 131 -14.21 17.37 7.22
CA ARG A 131 -15.16 16.25 7.22
C ARG A 131 -14.51 14.94 6.78
N TRP A 132 -13.68 14.95 5.73
CA TRP A 132 -13.08 13.76 5.15
C TRP A 132 -11.97 13.19 6.05
N LEU A 133 -11.16 14.07 6.65
CA LEU A 133 -10.20 13.66 7.67
C LEU A 133 -10.89 13.01 8.88
N GLN A 134 -11.96 13.64 9.40
CA GLN A 134 -12.72 13.07 10.52
C GLN A 134 -13.36 11.73 10.18
N LEU A 135 -13.91 11.58 8.96
CA LEU A 135 -14.49 10.32 8.50
C LEU A 135 -13.43 9.22 8.38
N GLN A 136 -12.25 9.54 7.84
CA GLN A 136 -11.11 8.63 7.72
C GLN A 136 -10.64 8.13 9.09
N LEU A 137 -10.44 9.04 10.05
CA LEU A 137 -10.03 8.68 11.41
C LEU A 137 -11.10 7.86 12.15
N GLU A 138 -12.37 8.22 11.99
CA GLU A 138 -13.49 7.45 12.56
C GLU A 138 -13.55 6.05 11.97
N PHE A 139 -13.39 5.90 10.65
CA PHE A 139 -13.38 4.59 10.01
C PHE A 139 -12.28 3.69 10.55
N MET A 140 -11.06 4.23 10.73
CA MET A 140 -9.97 3.50 11.36
C MET A 140 -10.29 3.10 12.80
N ARG A 141 -10.85 3.99 13.62
CA ARG A 141 -11.22 3.67 15.02
C ARG A 141 -12.27 2.56 15.08
N ARG A 142 -13.30 2.62 14.24
CA ARG A 142 -14.36 1.60 14.15
C ARG A 142 -13.81 0.26 13.70
N GLY A 143 -12.91 0.25 12.70
CA GLY A 143 -12.20 -0.95 12.28
C GLY A 143 -11.35 -1.57 13.39
N LYS A 144 -10.64 -0.73 14.17
CA LYS A 144 -9.80 -1.19 15.29
C LYS A 144 -10.64 -1.77 16.43
N GLU A 145 -11.74 -1.11 16.79
CA GLU A 145 -12.67 -1.61 17.82
C GLU A 145 -13.27 -2.97 17.43
N ALA A 146 -13.67 -3.12 16.17
CA ALA A 146 -14.23 -4.36 15.65
C ALA A 146 -13.20 -5.50 15.53
N ALA A 147 -11.90 -5.18 15.52
CA ALA A 147 -10.84 -6.16 15.31
C ALA A 147 -10.89 -7.31 16.32
N GLN A 148 -10.95 -7.02 17.63
CA GLN A 148 -11.06 -8.03 18.69
C GLN A 148 -10.11 -9.24 18.50
N GLY A 149 -8.88 -8.99 18.03
CA GLY A 149 -7.87 -10.03 17.75
C GLY A 149 -8.02 -10.82 16.45
N ARG A 150 -8.99 -10.46 15.58
CA ARG A 150 -9.27 -11.11 14.29
C ARG A 150 -8.35 -10.64 13.16
N TRP A 151 -7.98 -9.35 13.11
CA TRP A 151 -7.14 -8.75 12.06
C TRP A 151 -6.19 -7.68 12.61
N LEU A 152 -5.23 -7.27 11.78
CA LEU A 152 -4.43 -6.05 11.96
C LEU A 152 -5.12 -4.86 11.30
N MET A 153 -4.83 -3.68 11.80
CA MET A 153 -5.18 -2.44 11.12
C MET A 153 -4.07 -2.09 10.12
N GLY A 154 -4.46 -1.78 8.89
CA GLY A 154 -3.55 -1.23 7.89
C GLY A 154 -3.54 0.29 7.93
N MET A 155 -2.38 0.88 7.69
CA MET A 155 -2.24 2.31 7.45
C MET A 155 -2.90 2.65 6.10
N PRO A 156 -3.83 3.64 6.07
CA PRO A 156 -4.45 4.06 4.83
C PRO A 156 -3.43 4.61 3.84
N ASP A 157 -3.63 4.31 2.58
CA ASP A 157 -2.93 4.98 1.51
C ASP A 157 -3.26 6.48 1.49
N THR A 158 -2.22 7.30 1.35
CA THR A 158 -2.33 8.76 1.46
C THR A 158 -2.13 9.47 0.12
N HIS A 159 -1.59 8.85 -0.93
CA HIS A 159 -1.32 9.53 -2.23
C HIS A 159 -0.79 10.98 -2.02
N SER A 160 0.29 11.09 -1.25
CA SER A 160 0.92 12.35 -0.86
C SER A 160 1.75 12.93 -2.03
N ASN A 161 2.74 13.78 -1.73
CA ASN A 161 3.73 14.28 -2.69
C ASN A 161 3.13 14.81 -4.02
N ALA A 162 3.72 14.45 -5.16
CA ALA A 162 3.27 14.88 -6.47
C ALA A 162 1.95 14.22 -6.89
N ASP A 163 1.58 13.05 -6.35
CA ASP A 163 0.25 12.47 -6.58
C ASP A 163 -0.85 13.37 -6.01
N GLY A 164 -0.71 13.74 -4.73
CA GLY A 164 -1.64 14.64 -4.06
C GLY A 164 -1.69 16.02 -4.72
N LEU A 165 -0.54 16.54 -5.17
CA LEU A 165 -0.51 17.80 -5.91
C LEU A 165 -1.17 17.67 -7.28
N ALA A 166 -0.98 16.56 -7.99
CA ALA A 166 -1.63 16.29 -9.27
C ALA A 166 -3.14 16.16 -9.12
N ALA A 167 -3.62 15.58 -8.03
CA ALA A 167 -5.04 15.51 -7.69
C ALA A 167 -5.63 16.93 -7.46
N LEU A 168 -4.88 17.82 -6.82
CA LEU A 168 -5.31 19.19 -6.54
C LEU A 168 -5.20 20.13 -7.75
N ARG A 169 -4.17 19.96 -8.60
CA ARG A 169 -3.82 20.85 -9.72
C ARG A 169 -4.25 20.33 -11.09
N GLY A 170 -4.45 19.03 -11.20
CA GLY A 170 -4.58 18.33 -12.47
C GLY A 170 -3.23 17.93 -13.05
N GLN A 171 -3.18 16.76 -13.67
CA GLN A 171 -1.93 16.15 -14.13
C GLN A 171 -1.21 16.98 -15.19
N ALA A 172 -1.92 17.42 -16.24
CA ALA A 172 -1.31 18.16 -17.35
C ALA A 172 -0.87 19.59 -16.96
N PRO A 173 -1.67 20.38 -16.21
CA PRO A 173 -1.20 21.67 -15.69
C PRO A 173 0.03 21.55 -14.79
N LEU A 174 0.05 20.58 -13.86
CA LEU A 174 1.19 20.37 -12.98
C LEU A 174 2.48 20.05 -13.76
N ALA A 175 2.38 19.28 -14.85
CA ALA A 175 3.53 18.93 -15.69
C ALA A 175 4.18 20.18 -16.31
N MET A 176 3.37 21.20 -16.64
CA MET A 176 3.85 22.50 -17.13
C MET A 176 4.39 23.36 -15.99
N ASP A 177 3.75 23.32 -14.82
CA ASP A 177 4.13 24.13 -13.66
C ASP A 177 5.55 23.85 -13.15
N PHE A 178 6.12 22.65 -13.36
CA PHE A 178 7.54 22.40 -13.04
C PHE A 178 8.51 23.33 -13.80
N TYR A 179 8.08 23.90 -14.92
CA TYR A 179 8.86 24.85 -15.71
C TYR A 179 8.40 26.29 -15.52
N ASP A 180 7.08 26.50 -15.54
CA ASP A 180 6.48 27.82 -15.54
C ASP A 180 6.38 28.41 -14.11
N HIS A 181 6.18 27.55 -13.11
CA HIS A 181 5.93 27.89 -11.70
C HIS A 181 6.71 27.01 -10.70
N PRO A 182 8.03 26.82 -10.85
CA PRO A 182 8.79 25.87 -10.04
C PRO A 182 8.84 26.23 -8.55
N ALA A 183 8.78 27.52 -8.21
CA ALA A 183 8.83 27.96 -6.82
C ALA A 183 7.52 27.60 -6.08
N GLU A 184 6.39 27.77 -6.76
CA GLU A 184 5.05 27.48 -6.28
C GLU A 184 4.85 25.97 -6.13
N VAL A 185 5.29 25.18 -7.12
CA VAL A 185 5.28 23.71 -7.03
C VAL A 185 6.08 23.24 -5.82
N LYS A 186 7.31 23.75 -5.63
CA LYS A 186 8.15 23.37 -4.50
C LYS A 186 7.50 23.71 -3.16
N ALA A 187 6.97 24.93 -3.03
CA ALA A 187 6.28 25.36 -1.82
C ALA A 187 5.02 24.50 -1.53
N ALA A 188 4.29 24.10 -2.56
CA ALA A 188 3.11 23.25 -2.42
C ALA A 188 3.48 21.83 -1.98
N LEU A 189 4.52 21.23 -2.58
CA LEU A 189 5.02 19.91 -2.18
C LEU A 189 5.52 19.91 -0.73
N ASP A 190 6.21 20.95 -0.28
CA ASP A 190 6.67 21.08 1.11
C ASP A 190 5.50 21.16 2.11
N ARG A 191 4.43 21.86 1.75
CA ARG A 191 3.19 21.92 2.54
C ARG A 191 2.45 20.59 2.57
N ILE A 192 2.35 19.92 1.41
CA ILE A 192 1.78 18.57 1.28
C ILE A 192 2.54 17.57 2.15
N LEU A 193 3.88 17.59 2.14
CA LEU A 193 4.68 16.72 3.01
C LEU A 193 4.42 17.01 4.48
N THR A 194 4.35 18.29 4.87
CA THR A 194 4.04 18.66 6.26
C THR A 194 2.68 18.10 6.69
N ALA A 195 1.67 18.24 5.85
CA ALA A 195 0.33 17.69 6.10
C ALA A 195 0.34 16.15 6.10
N CYS A 196 1.12 15.51 5.23
CA CYS A 196 1.27 14.06 5.18
C CYS A 196 1.85 13.51 6.50
N MET A 197 2.91 14.15 7.03
CA MET A 197 3.50 13.75 8.31
C MET A 197 2.51 13.89 9.48
N GLN A 198 1.69 14.94 9.47
CA GLN A 198 0.61 15.10 10.46
C GLN A 198 -0.45 14.00 10.32
N ALA A 199 -0.84 13.65 9.09
CA ALA A 199 -1.77 12.54 8.85
C ALA A 199 -1.19 11.20 9.33
N TYR A 200 0.10 10.95 9.08
CA TYR A 200 0.79 9.75 9.54
C TYR A 200 0.79 9.65 11.07
N ASP A 201 1.07 10.75 11.78
CA ASP A 201 1.03 10.76 13.25
C ASP A 201 -0.38 10.45 13.76
N LEU A 202 -1.43 11.01 13.16
CA LEU A 202 -2.83 10.70 13.50
C LEU A 202 -3.16 9.22 13.23
N TYR A 203 -2.69 8.67 12.12
CA TYR A 203 -2.89 7.25 11.78
C TYR A 203 -2.14 6.35 12.76
N PHE A 204 -0.88 6.65 13.09
CA PHE A 204 -0.09 5.86 14.03
C PHE A 204 -0.56 5.96 15.48
N GLU A 205 -1.18 7.08 15.87
CA GLU A 205 -1.89 7.18 17.16
C GLU A 205 -3.04 6.15 17.24
N ILE A 206 -3.75 5.93 16.13
CA ILE A 206 -4.80 4.91 16.07
C ILE A 206 -4.19 3.50 15.93
N LEU A 207 -3.16 3.30 15.12
CA LEU A 207 -2.55 1.98 14.89
C LEU A 207 -1.82 1.45 16.14
N GLU A 208 -1.18 2.34 16.91
CA GLU A 208 -0.35 2.03 18.07
C GLU A 208 0.70 0.91 17.81
N PRO A 209 1.60 1.07 16.82
CA PRO A 209 2.51 0.01 16.39
C PRO A 209 3.33 -0.60 17.53
N ASP A 210 3.80 0.20 18.49
CA ASP A 210 4.55 -0.29 19.66
C ASP A 210 3.75 -1.27 20.53
N LYS A 211 2.42 -1.07 20.62
CA LYS A 211 1.52 -1.96 21.37
C LYS A 211 1.04 -3.14 20.52
N ALA A 212 0.87 -2.92 19.22
CA ALA A 212 0.47 -3.95 18.26
C ALA A 212 1.64 -4.87 17.84
N GLY A 213 2.88 -4.51 18.20
CA GLY A 213 4.12 -5.18 17.81
C GLY A 213 4.65 -4.75 16.43
N GLY A 214 3.92 -3.91 15.70
CA GLY A 214 4.26 -3.42 14.36
C GLY A 214 3.06 -2.85 13.62
N SER A 215 3.24 -2.49 12.35
CA SER A 215 2.16 -2.07 11.46
C SER A 215 2.38 -2.57 10.03
N THR A 216 1.50 -2.17 9.13
CA THR A 216 1.52 -2.51 7.71
C THR A 216 0.71 -1.46 6.95
N SER A 217 0.90 -1.32 5.64
CA SER A 217 -0.09 -0.68 4.78
C SER A 217 -1.34 -1.54 4.65
N ASP A 218 -2.45 -0.92 4.29
CA ASP A 218 -3.74 -1.58 4.18
C ASP A 218 -3.93 -2.42 2.91
N TRP A 219 -3.16 -2.14 1.86
CA TRP A 219 -3.30 -2.80 0.57
C TRP A 219 -2.15 -3.76 0.24
N ALA A 220 -0.88 -3.37 0.42
CA ALA A 220 0.27 -4.26 0.18
C ALA A 220 0.47 -5.28 1.32
N LYS A 221 -0.01 -4.96 2.52
CA LYS A 221 -0.14 -5.88 3.67
C LYS A 221 1.17 -6.51 4.14
N ILE A 222 2.29 -5.83 3.91
CA ILE A 222 3.62 -6.23 4.36
C ILE A 222 3.81 -5.71 5.78
N TRP A 223 3.73 -6.62 6.74
CA TRP A 223 3.97 -6.30 8.15
C TRP A 223 5.45 -6.13 8.44
N GLY A 224 5.77 -5.22 9.36
CA GLY A 224 7.09 -5.07 9.97
C GLY A 224 6.95 -4.49 11.38
N SER A 225 7.99 -4.66 12.20
CA SER A 225 8.02 -4.06 13.53
C SER A 225 8.00 -2.52 13.46
N GLY A 226 7.43 -1.84 14.46
CA GLY A 226 7.37 -0.38 14.48
C GLY A 226 6.44 0.23 13.41
N ARG A 227 6.73 1.47 13.01
CA ARG A 227 6.02 2.23 11.98
C ARG A 227 6.38 1.69 10.60
N THR A 228 5.61 0.73 10.11
CA THR A 228 5.77 0.12 8.79
C THR A 228 4.63 0.50 7.85
N SER A 229 4.96 0.94 6.63
CA SER A 229 3.99 1.19 5.56
C SER A 229 4.63 1.12 4.16
N ILE A 230 3.81 1.37 3.14
CA ILE A 230 4.21 1.57 1.76
C ILE A 230 3.96 3.04 1.37
N ILE A 231 4.87 3.61 0.58
CA ILE A 231 4.74 4.93 -0.03
C ILE A 231 4.75 4.79 -1.56
N GLN A 232 4.29 5.82 -2.26
CA GLN A 232 4.19 5.82 -3.72
C GLN A 232 4.25 7.23 -4.30
N CYS A 233 4.45 7.28 -5.62
CA CYS A 233 4.30 8.47 -6.44
C CYS A 233 4.09 8.02 -7.90
N ASP A 234 2.85 7.77 -8.28
CA ASP A 234 2.50 7.35 -9.65
C ASP A 234 2.78 8.47 -10.66
N TYR A 235 2.77 9.72 -10.19
CA TYR A 235 3.09 10.91 -10.98
C TYR A 235 4.52 10.90 -11.56
N LEU A 236 5.41 10.02 -11.06
CA LEU A 236 6.73 9.81 -11.68
C LEU A 236 6.62 9.47 -13.17
N ALA A 237 5.56 8.75 -13.59
CA ALA A 237 5.32 8.42 -15.00
C ALA A 237 5.23 9.65 -15.93
N PHE A 238 4.95 10.85 -15.38
CA PHE A 238 4.75 12.08 -16.16
C PHE A 238 5.97 13.01 -16.20
N VAL A 239 7.04 12.71 -15.47
CA VAL A 239 8.17 13.62 -15.30
C VAL A 239 9.51 12.98 -15.65
N SER A 240 10.49 13.81 -16.02
CA SER A 240 11.86 13.31 -16.26
C SER A 240 12.59 12.98 -14.96
N PRO A 241 13.61 12.11 -14.97
CA PRO A 241 14.45 11.85 -13.80
C PRO A 241 15.03 13.11 -13.14
N ARG A 242 15.35 14.15 -13.92
CA ARG A 242 15.83 15.43 -13.40
C ARG A 242 14.77 16.15 -12.55
N ILE A 243 13.52 16.19 -13.03
CA ILE A 243 12.41 16.79 -12.27
C ILE A 243 12.11 15.95 -11.02
N ALA A 244 12.10 14.62 -11.16
CA ALA A 244 11.88 13.74 -10.02
C ALA A 244 12.95 13.92 -8.94
N GLU A 245 14.23 13.95 -9.32
CA GLU A 245 15.37 14.17 -8.41
C GLU A 245 15.25 15.49 -7.65
N GLU A 246 14.88 16.57 -8.34
CA GLU A 246 14.80 17.91 -7.73
C GLU A 246 13.55 18.12 -6.87
N PHE A 247 12.39 17.64 -7.33
CA PHE A 247 11.10 18.00 -6.74
C PHE A 247 10.43 16.88 -5.95
N ILE A 248 10.69 15.61 -6.24
CA ILE A 248 9.90 14.49 -5.71
C ILE A 248 10.72 13.59 -4.78
N MET A 249 11.95 13.24 -5.17
CA MET A 249 12.82 12.37 -4.37
C MET A 249 13.07 12.88 -2.94
N PRO A 250 13.24 14.20 -2.68
CA PRO A 250 13.39 14.70 -1.32
C PRO A 250 12.18 14.41 -0.43
N HIS A 251 10.97 14.51 -0.98
CA HIS A 251 9.71 14.27 -0.27
C HIS A 251 9.50 12.78 -0.02
N LEU A 252 9.74 11.92 -1.01
CA LEU A 252 9.73 10.46 -0.83
C LEU A 252 10.74 10.01 0.24
N ALA A 253 11.95 10.56 0.22
CA ALA A 253 12.96 10.26 1.23
C ALA A 253 12.53 10.74 2.63
N ALA A 254 11.82 11.87 2.73
CA ALA A 254 11.29 12.36 4.00
C ALA A 254 10.15 11.48 4.53
N GLU A 255 9.24 11.04 3.66
CA GLU A 255 8.16 10.10 4.01
C GLU A 255 8.74 8.75 4.47
N ALA A 256 9.70 8.20 3.72
CA ALA A 256 10.35 6.94 4.09
C ALA A 256 11.08 7.03 5.45
N ARG A 257 11.69 8.18 5.76
CA ARG A 257 12.40 8.42 7.03
C ARG A 257 11.47 8.47 8.25
N ALA A 258 10.18 8.69 8.05
CA ALA A 258 9.17 8.66 9.11
C ALA A 258 8.71 7.24 9.46
N LEU A 259 9.18 6.24 8.72
CA LEU A 259 8.87 4.82 8.87
C LEU A 259 10.12 4.06 9.34
N ASP A 260 9.91 3.08 10.21
CA ASP A 260 10.95 2.11 10.61
C ASP A 260 11.21 1.12 9.46
N HIS A 261 10.14 0.70 8.77
CA HIS A 261 10.21 -0.10 7.55
C HIS A 261 9.35 0.50 6.43
N CYS A 262 9.96 0.73 5.27
CA CYS A 262 9.34 1.39 4.12
C CYS A 262 9.48 0.54 2.87
N VAL A 263 8.34 0.27 2.23
CA VAL A 263 8.27 -0.19 0.84
C VAL A 263 7.97 0.99 -0.06
N TYR A 264 8.58 1.04 -1.24
CA TYR A 264 8.14 1.90 -2.32
C TYR A 264 7.33 1.10 -3.34
N HIS A 265 6.12 1.57 -3.67
CA HIS A 265 5.30 1.04 -4.74
C HIS A 265 5.80 1.56 -6.09
N LEU A 266 6.32 0.65 -6.92
CA LEU A 266 6.74 0.96 -8.28
C LEU A 266 5.73 0.38 -9.26
N ASP A 267 4.81 1.24 -9.72
CA ASP A 267 3.75 0.88 -10.67
C ASP A 267 4.14 1.19 -12.11
N GLY A 268 4.17 0.12 -12.91
CA GLY A 268 4.28 0.21 -14.36
C GLY A 268 5.67 0.53 -14.91
N PRO A 269 5.90 0.20 -16.19
CA PRO A 269 7.15 0.48 -16.88
C PRO A 269 7.46 1.98 -17.03
N GLU A 270 6.44 2.83 -17.02
CA GLU A 270 6.57 4.28 -17.17
C GLU A 270 7.37 4.91 -16.01
N CYS A 271 7.34 4.30 -14.82
CA CYS A 271 8.10 4.76 -13.66
C CYS A 271 9.54 4.20 -13.61
N LEU A 272 9.90 3.21 -14.43
CA LEU A 272 11.23 2.58 -14.42
C LEU A 272 12.42 3.51 -14.69
N PRO A 273 12.32 4.60 -15.47
CA PRO A 273 13.41 5.56 -15.62
C PRO A 273 13.90 6.15 -14.29
N HIS A 274 13.08 6.08 -13.23
CA HIS A 274 13.38 6.62 -11.90
C HIS A 274 13.93 5.56 -10.92
N LEU A 275 14.05 4.30 -11.35
CA LEU A 275 14.43 3.20 -10.45
C LEU A 275 15.75 3.48 -9.72
N ASP A 276 16.77 3.97 -10.42
CA ASP A 276 18.08 4.20 -9.78
C ASP A 276 18.00 5.26 -8.67
N LEU A 277 17.21 6.33 -8.87
CA LEU A 277 16.97 7.36 -7.84
C LEU A 277 16.26 6.76 -6.61
N LEU A 278 15.27 5.89 -6.83
CA LEU A 278 14.55 5.21 -5.75
C LEU A 278 15.46 4.27 -4.96
N LEU A 279 16.36 3.55 -5.65
CA LEU A 279 17.32 2.64 -5.01
C LEU A 279 18.37 3.38 -4.16
N GLU A 280 18.64 4.66 -4.46
CA GLU A 280 19.56 5.51 -3.70
C GLU A 280 18.97 6.00 -2.36
N ILE A 281 17.64 6.04 -2.22
CA ILE A 281 16.98 6.38 -0.96
C ILE A 281 17.19 5.22 0.02
N LYS A 282 17.98 5.46 1.08
CA LYS A 282 18.41 4.41 2.01
C LYS A 282 17.26 3.89 2.86
N GLU A 283 16.34 4.79 3.19
CA GLU A 283 15.17 4.54 4.04
C GLU A 283 14.13 3.63 3.38
N ILE A 284 14.07 3.58 2.04
CA ILE A 284 13.26 2.59 1.33
C ILE A 284 13.98 1.25 1.40
N GLN A 285 13.55 0.29 2.22
CA GLN A 285 14.21 -1.03 2.29
C GLN A 285 13.73 -2.00 1.22
N ALA A 286 12.53 -1.80 0.69
CA ALA A 286 11.97 -2.71 -0.31
C ALA A 286 11.27 -1.99 -1.46
N ILE A 287 11.24 -2.64 -2.62
CA ILE A 287 10.46 -2.22 -3.78
C ILE A 287 9.33 -3.23 -4.00
N GLN A 288 8.09 -2.76 -4.03
CA GLN A 288 7.01 -3.54 -4.62
C GLN A 288 7.01 -3.27 -6.12
N TRP A 289 7.08 -4.33 -6.92
CA TRP A 289 6.95 -4.23 -8.37
C TRP A 289 5.58 -4.68 -8.84
N VAL A 290 4.87 -3.77 -9.51
CA VAL A 290 3.62 -4.04 -10.21
C VAL A 290 3.83 -3.72 -11.69
N PRO A 291 3.72 -4.70 -12.61
CA PRO A 291 4.00 -4.47 -14.02
C PRO A 291 3.09 -3.47 -14.77
N GLY A 292 2.02 -2.97 -14.13
CA GLY A 292 0.99 -2.16 -14.78
C GLY A 292 0.03 -2.96 -15.67
N ASP A 293 -0.95 -2.27 -16.26
CA ASP A 293 -1.98 -2.88 -17.10
C ASP A 293 -1.36 -3.50 -18.38
N GLY A 294 -1.86 -4.68 -18.77
CA GLY A 294 -1.39 -5.40 -19.96
C GLY A 294 -0.07 -6.16 -19.87
N HIS A 295 0.77 -5.97 -18.83
CA HIS A 295 2.11 -6.55 -18.73
C HIS A 295 2.23 -7.69 -17.70
N ARG A 296 1.45 -8.77 -17.88
CA ARG A 296 1.15 -9.67 -16.75
C ARG A 296 2.29 -10.58 -16.25
N SER A 297 3.27 -10.92 -17.08
CA SER A 297 4.31 -11.87 -16.65
C SER A 297 5.44 -11.17 -15.91
N LEU A 298 5.77 -11.66 -14.70
CA LEU A 298 6.91 -11.15 -13.95
C LEU A 298 8.26 -11.57 -14.54
N LEU A 299 8.27 -12.62 -15.36
CA LEU A 299 9.48 -13.22 -15.93
C LEU A 299 10.23 -12.25 -16.87
N GLN A 300 9.51 -11.38 -17.57
CA GLN A 300 10.14 -10.38 -18.46
C GLN A 300 10.94 -9.33 -17.69
N TRP A 301 10.69 -9.18 -16.39
CA TRP A 301 11.28 -8.17 -15.54
C TRP A 301 12.49 -8.67 -14.75
N ILE A 302 12.88 -9.95 -14.89
CA ILE A 302 14.02 -10.54 -14.18
C ILE A 302 15.30 -9.68 -14.22
N PRO A 303 15.71 -9.08 -15.37
CA PRO A 303 16.88 -8.21 -15.39
C PRO A 303 16.75 -6.98 -14.46
N MET A 304 15.56 -6.39 -14.38
CA MET A 304 15.27 -5.26 -13.49
C MET A 304 15.20 -5.72 -12.03
N LEU A 305 14.55 -6.85 -11.74
CA LEU A 305 14.50 -7.43 -10.39
C LEU A 305 15.91 -7.75 -9.85
N LYS A 306 16.82 -8.24 -10.71
CA LYS A 306 18.23 -8.45 -10.36
C LYS A 306 18.95 -7.14 -10.03
N ARG A 307 18.59 -6.01 -10.65
CA ARG A 307 19.14 -4.69 -10.28
C ARG A 307 18.68 -4.26 -8.90
N ILE A 308 17.40 -4.46 -8.56
CA ILE A 308 16.87 -4.16 -7.22
C ILE A 308 17.59 -5.02 -6.16
N GLN A 309 17.75 -6.32 -6.41
CA GLN A 309 18.52 -7.21 -5.54
C GLN A 309 19.99 -6.77 -5.40
N ALA A 310 20.63 -6.33 -6.49
CA ALA A 310 22.01 -5.86 -6.45
C ALA A 310 22.18 -4.58 -5.60
N ALA A 311 21.14 -3.76 -5.50
CA ALA A 311 21.10 -2.59 -4.61
C ALA A 311 20.83 -2.93 -3.13
N GLY A 312 20.67 -4.21 -2.79
CA GLY A 312 20.41 -4.63 -1.41
C GLY A 312 19.00 -4.32 -0.92
N LYS A 313 18.04 -4.13 -1.83
CA LYS A 313 16.63 -3.92 -1.48
C LYS A 313 15.88 -5.25 -1.54
N SER A 314 14.92 -5.42 -0.62
CA SER A 314 13.94 -6.50 -0.70
C SER A 314 12.90 -6.20 -1.79
N ILE A 315 12.20 -7.23 -2.25
CA ILE A 315 11.26 -7.16 -3.36
C ILE A 315 9.96 -7.84 -2.98
N GLN A 316 8.84 -7.13 -3.15
CA GLN A 316 7.52 -7.76 -3.25
C GLN A 316 7.12 -7.82 -4.72
N LEU A 317 6.73 -9.00 -5.20
CA LEU A 317 6.22 -9.21 -6.55
C LEU A 317 4.70 -9.33 -6.52
N ALA A 318 3.98 -8.36 -7.10
CA ALA A 318 2.53 -8.28 -7.01
C ALA A 318 1.86 -7.88 -8.34
N PRO A 319 0.86 -8.62 -8.84
CA PRO A 319 0.52 -10.00 -8.48
C PRO A 319 1.52 -11.01 -9.07
N THR A 320 1.72 -12.13 -8.39
CA THR A 320 2.52 -13.28 -8.85
C THR A 320 1.61 -14.43 -9.24
N TRP A 321 1.80 -14.96 -10.46
CA TRP A 321 1.14 -16.19 -10.88
C TRP A 321 1.85 -17.43 -10.33
N PRO A 322 1.11 -18.44 -9.82
CA PRO A 322 1.70 -19.65 -9.22
C PRO A 322 2.74 -20.35 -10.10
N HIS A 323 2.48 -20.44 -11.41
CA HIS A 323 3.35 -21.13 -12.35
C HIS A 323 4.67 -20.39 -12.65
N GLU A 324 4.77 -19.10 -12.30
CA GLU A 324 5.99 -18.30 -12.48
C GLU A 324 6.95 -18.44 -11.30
N ILE A 325 6.45 -18.78 -10.11
CA ILE A 325 7.24 -18.88 -8.86
C ILE A 325 8.48 -19.77 -9.02
N PRO A 326 8.41 -20.98 -9.61
CA PRO A 326 9.59 -21.83 -9.73
C PRO A 326 10.70 -21.18 -10.58
N THR A 327 10.34 -20.55 -11.70
CA THR A 327 11.30 -19.88 -12.57
C THR A 327 11.88 -18.63 -11.89
N LEU A 328 11.05 -17.86 -11.17
CA LEU A 328 11.52 -16.71 -10.41
C LEU A 328 12.54 -17.10 -9.34
N LEU A 329 12.32 -18.22 -8.64
CA LEU A 329 13.25 -18.73 -7.61
C LEU A 329 14.53 -19.35 -8.19
N GLN A 330 14.52 -19.79 -9.45
CA GLN A 330 15.74 -20.22 -10.15
C GLN A 330 16.61 -19.03 -10.58
N GLU A 331 16.00 -17.89 -10.84
CA GLU A 331 16.64 -16.71 -11.42
C GLU A 331 17.00 -15.63 -10.40
N LEU A 332 16.25 -15.51 -9.31
CA LEU A 332 16.42 -14.51 -8.26
C LEU A 332 16.94 -15.15 -6.98
N ARG A 333 17.63 -14.37 -6.15
CA ARG A 333 17.98 -14.81 -4.79
C ARG A 333 16.69 -14.93 -3.96
N PRO A 334 16.49 -16.00 -3.19
CA PRO A 334 15.31 -16.13 -2.35
C PRO A 334 15.32 -15.13 -1.17
N GLU A 335 16.49 -14.64 -0.75
CA GLU A 335 16.65 -13.66 0.31
C GLU A 335 16.01 -12.33 -0.09
N GLY A 336 15.16 -11.78 0.79
CA GLY A 336 14.44 -10.54 0.52
C GLY A 336 13.40 -10.65 -0.59
N LEU A 337 12.96 -11.86 -0.98
CA LEU A 337 11.90 -12.07 -1.95
C LEU A 337 10.56 -12.40 -1.27
N LEU A 338 9.51 -11.67 -1.65
CA LEU A 338 8.14 -11.87 -1.20
C LEU A 338 7.21 -11.95 -2.41
N PHE A 339 6.48 -13.06 -2.55
CA PHE A 339 5.46 -13.20 -3.58
C PHE A 339 4.09 -12.80 -3.05
N ASN A 340 3.32 -12.03 -3.81
CA ASN A 340 1.90 -11.78 -3.54
C ASN A 340 1.05 -12.59 -4.54
N CYS A 341 0.27 -13.55 -4.06
CA CYS A 341 -0.42 -14.53 -4.89
C CYS A 341 -1.87 -14.73 -4.48
N HIS A 342 -2.73 -14.99 -5.46
CA HIS A 342 -4.10 -15.42 -5.23
C HIS A 342 -4.37 -16.69 -6.04
N VAL A 343 -5.01 -17.67 -5.42
CA VAL A 343 -5.38 -18.95 -6.04
C VAL A 343 -6.84 -19.30 -5.76
N ALA A 344 -7.40 -20.18 -6.59
CA ALA A 344 -8.81 -20.52 -6.52
C ALA A 344 -9.17 -21.41 -5.31
N GLU A 345 -8.21 -22.20 -4.81
CA GLU A 345 -8.46 -23.20 -3.76
C GLU A 345 -7.44 -23.13 -2.62
N GLU A 346 -7.92 -23.32 -1.39
CA GLU A 346 -7.08 -23.41 -0.18
C GLU A 346 -6.06 -24.55 -0.25
N LEU A 347 -6.40 -25.66 -0.91
CA LEU A 347 -5.48 -26.79 -1.07
C LEU A 347 -4.29 -26.42 -1.97
N GLU A 348 -4.55 -25.80 -3.12
CA GLU A 348 -3.52 -25.29 -4.04
C GLU A 348 -2.56 -24.34 -3.32
N ALA A 349 -3.09 -23.42 -2.50
CA ALA A 349 -2.27 -22.51 -1.71
C ALA A 349 -1.29 -23.24 -0.78
N LYS A 350 -1.77 -24.28 -0.09
CA LYS A 350 -0.94 -25.09 0.83
C LYS A 350 0.12 -25.89 0.08
N GLU A 351 -0.21 -26.44 -1.07
CA GLU A 351 0.72 -27.18 -1.92
C GLU A 351 1.84 -26.28 -2.44
N ILE A 352 1.51 -25.06 -2.89
CA ILE A 352 2.51 -24.06 -3.31
C ILE A 352 3.46 -23.73 -2.16
N ILE A 353 2.94 -23.42 -0.97
CA ILE A 353 3.77 -23.09 0.21
C ILE A 353 4.71 -24.25 0.56
N ALA A 354 4.20 -25.49 0.57
CA ALA A 354 4.97 -26.68 0.92
C ALA A 354 6.13 -26.94 -0.05
N ARG A 355 5.97 -26.54 -1.33
CA ARG A 355 6.95 -26.77 -2.40
C ARG A 355 7.95 -25.63 -2.58
N LEU A 356 7.76 -24.48 -1.94
CA LEU A 356 8.71 -23.36 -2.02
C LEU A 356 10.18 -23.79 -1.77
N PRO A 357 10.50 -24.62 -0.75
CA PRO A 357 11.87 -25.08 -0.54
C PRO A 357 12.44 -25.92 -1.70
N GLU A 358 11.59 -26.61 -2.46
CA GLU A 358 12.02 -27.44 -3.60
C GLU A 358 12.50 -26.61 -4.79
N TRP A 359 12.07 -25.36 -4.88
CA TRP A 359 12.38 -24.45 -5.99
C TRP A 359 13.50 -23.47 -5.69
N MET A 360 13.98 -23.44 -4.44
CA MET A 360 15.14 -22.64 -4.04
C MET A 360 16.42 -23.20 -4.68
N LYS A 361 17.30 -22.30 -5.12
CA LYS A 361 18.60 -22.63 -5.69
C LYS A 361 19.66 -22.88 -4.61
#